data_AF-A0A662EYK5-F1
#
_entry.id   AF-A0A662EYK5-F1
#
_cell.length_a   1.000
_cell.length_b   1.000
_cell.length_c   1.000
_cell.angle_alpha   90.00
_cell.angle_beta   90.00
_cell.angle_gamma   90.00
#
_symmetry.space_group_name_H-M   'P 1'
#
loop_
_entity.id
_entity.type
_entity.pdbx_description
1 polymer ?
#
loop_
_entity_poly.entity_id
_entity_poly.type
_entity_poly.pdbx_seq_one_letter_code
_entity_poly.pdbx_strand_id
1 'polypeptide(L)'
;MSKVRSGTESEVIWIGPSKCDELRAAREERLKNAWHILVSCRRFTDMYLIIGSDIDLFREALSCYQNGAFMAAILMCGVVLESLLYDLTSAIKGKVMCDRQGRIWSVELDNTVYNLKFGRVIEEAKKIKLINGKLEAKINDVRNLRNIVAHYAQRLRKELSKTLDRSKELELLVARKGWASDREAYNALEKTAKITRILIEKAHSILCESSI
;
A
#
# COMPACT_ATOMS: atom_id res chain seq x y z
N MET A 1 -7.84 -48.97 -28.72
CA MET A 1 -8.31 -47.95 -29.68
C MET A 1 -9.70 -47.52 -29.20
N SER A 2 -10.06 -46.29 -28.87
CA SER A 2 -9.65 -44.99 -29.41
C SER A 2 -10.09 -43.87 -28.45
N LYS A 3 -9.14 -42.98 -28.12
CA LYS A 3 -9.24 -41.53 -27.81
C LYS A 3 -10.11 -41.05 -26.64
N VAL A 4 -9.46 -40.95 -25.48
CA VAL A 4 -9.70 -39.91 -24.47
C VAL A 4 -9.41 -38.54 -25.11
N ARG A 5 -10.42 -37.66 -25.17
CA ARG A 5 -10.21 -36.25 -25.53
C ARG A 5 -9.96 -35.46 -24.25
N SER A 6 -8.70 -35.10 -24.06
CA SER A 6 -8.25 -33.99 -23.21
C SER A 6 -8.93 -32.69 -23.67
N GLY A 7 -9.73 -32.10 -22.80
CA GLY A 7 -10.39 -30.82 -23.04
C GLY A 7 -10.12 -29.88 -21.87
N THR A 8 -9.06 -29.08 -22.03
CA THR A 8 -8.79 -27.77 -21.43
C THR A 8 -9.50 -27.46 -20.11
N GLU A 9 -8.74 -27.54 -19.02
CA GLU A 9 -9.02 -26.87 -17.75
C GLU A 9 -9.38 -25.41 -18.05
N SER A 10 -10.64 -25.04 -17.86
CA SER A 10 -11.03 -23.64 -17.79
C SER A 10 -10.30 -23.06 -16.58
N GLU A 11 -9.42 -22.09 -16.79
CA GLU A 11 -8.86 -21.28 -15.70
C GLU A 11 -10.04 -20.67 -14.92
N VAL A 12 -10.36 -21.29 -13.80
CA VAL A 12 -11.41 -20.81 -12.91
C VAL A 12 -10.86 -19.53 -12.28
N ILE A 13 -11.31 -18.37 -12.76
CA ILE A 13 -11.08 -17.09 -12.11
C ILE A 13 -11.83 -17.15 -10.78
N TRP A 14 -11.09 -17.44 -9.73
CA TRP A 14 -11.63 -17.66 -8.42
C TRP A 14 -11.66 -16.33 -7.63
N ILE A 15 -12.83 -16.03 -7.03
CA ILE A 15 -13.09 -14.82 -6.24
C ILE A 15 -13.71 -15.26 -4.90
N GLY A 16 -12.93 -15.21 -3.81
CA GLY A 16 -13.35 -15.57 -2.44
C GLY A 16 -12.16 -15.47 -1.46
N PRO A 17 -12.18 -16.15 -0.29
CA PRO A 17 -11.01 -16.53 0.52
C PRO A 17 -10.55 -17.97 0.19
N SER A 18 -9.30 -18.16 -0.26
CA SER A 18 -8.94 -19.41 -0.93
C SER A 18 -8.70 -20.42 0.16
N LYS A 19 -9.35 -21.58 0.05
CA LYS A 19 -8.87 -22.75 0.78
C LYS A 19 -7.42 -22.91 0.34
N CYS A 20 -6.49 -22.57 1.25
CA CYS A 20 -5.04 -22.74 1.14
C CYS A 20 -4.60 -23.20 -0.25
N ASP A 21 -4.60 -22.29 -1.23
CA ASP A 21 -4.09 -22.67 -2.55
C ASP A 21 -2.60 -22.99 -2.43
N GLU A 22 -2.09 -23.87 -3.30
CA GLU A 22 -0.70 -24.35 -3.27
C GLU A 22 0.32 -23.19 -3.33
N LEU A 23 -0.12 -22.03 -3.80
CA LEU A 23 0.68 -20.81 -3.94
C LEU A 23 0.69 -19.95 -2.67
N ARG A 24 -0.10 -20.27 -1.65
CA ARG A 24 -0.13 -19.53 -0.36
C ARG A 24 1.23 -19.54 0.33
N ALA A 25 1.89 -20.69 0.40
CA ALA A 25 3.22 -20.81 1.00
C ALA A 25 4.25 -19.92 0.29
N ALA A 26 4.20 -19.85 -1.04
CA ALA A 26 5.07 -18.98 -1.84
C ALA A 26 4.75 -17.48 -1.63
N ARG A 27 3.49 -17.13 -1.35
CA ARG A 27 3.11 -15.77 -0.98
C ARG A 27 3.57 -15.42 0.43
N GLU A 28 3.45 -16.35 1.39
CA GLU A 28 3.91 -16.17 2.77
C GLU A 28 5.40 -15.83 2.86
N GLU A 29 6.24 -16.52 2.09
CA GLU A 29 7.68 -16.22 2.07
C GLU A 29 7.97 -14.81 1.53
N ARG A 30 7.25 -14.38 0.49
CA ARG A 30 7.35 -13.02 -0.04
C ARG A 30 6.85 -11.97 0.96
N LEU A 31 5.78 -12.26 1.70
CA LEU A 31 5.26 -11.37 2.74
C LEU A 31 6.27 -11.13 3.87
N LYS A 32 7.02 -12.16 4.27
CA LYS A 32 8.10 -12.01 5.25
C LYS A 32 9.13 -10.97 4.80
N ASN A 33 9.49 -10.95 3.52
CA ASN A 33 10.42 -9.95 2.98
C ASN A 33 9.87 -8.52 3.08
N ALA A 34 8.61 -8.31 2.66
CA ALA A 34 7.96 -7.00 2.74
C ALA A 34 7.84 -6.51 4.20
N TRP A 35 7.45 -7.40 5.12
CA TRP A 35 7.40 -7.09 6.55
C TRP A 35 8.78 -6.81 7.13
N HIS A 36 9.78 -7.62 6.78
CA HIS A 36 11.16 -7.46 7.27
C HIS A 36 11.78 -6.13 6.85
N ILE A 37 11.51 -5.64 5.64
CA ILE A 37 11.94 -4.30 5.20
C ILE A 37 11.51 -3.21 6.19
N LEU A 38 10.29 -3.33 6.71
CA LEU A 38 9.70 -2.36 7.62
C LEU A 38 10.25 -2.50 9.05
N VAL A 39 10.18 -3.70 9.63
CA VAL A 39 10.57 -3.92 11.04
C VAL A 39 12.08 -3.89 11.26
N SER A 40 12.89 -4.05 10.21
CA SER A 40 14.34 -3.84 10.28
C SER A 40 14.74 -2.36 10.38
N CYS A 41 13.80 -1.44 10.28
CA CYS A 41 14.06 -0.03 10.53
C CYS A 41 14.41 0.19 12.01
N ARG A 42 15.60 0.72 12.29
CA ARG A 42 16.10 0.97 13.66
C ARG A 42 15.13 1.80 14.50
N ARG A 43 14.41 2.73 13.87
CA ARG A 43 13.49 3.68 14.52
C ARG A 43 12.02 3.25 14.48
N PHE A 44 11.76 2.02 14.02
CA PHE A 44 10.40 1.48 13.92
C PHE A 44 9.67 1.54 15.27
N THR A 45 10.29 0.99 16.31
CA THR A 45 9.70 0.95 17.66
C THR A 45 9.55 2.36 18.24
N ASP A 46 10.53 3.23 18.04
CA ASP A 46 10.52 4.60 18.56
C ASP A 46 9.36 5.43 18.01
N MET A 47 8.94 5.15 16.76
CA MET A 47 7.89 5.87 16.06
C MET A 47 6.48 5.28 16.24
N TYR A 48 6.35 4.11 16.89
CA TYR A 48 5.11 3.34 16.91
C TYR A 48 3.92 4.09 17.55
N LEU A 49 4.18 5.03 18.48
CA LEU A 49 3.13 5.90 19.04
C LEU A 49 2.46 6.81 18.01
N ILE A 50 3.16 7.15 16.91
CA ILE A 50 2.63 7.99 15.83
C ILE A 50 2.04 7.12 14.72
N ILE A 51 2.74 6.05 14.34
CA ILE A 51 2.44 5.30 13.11
C ILE A 51 1.66 4.00 13.34
N GLY A 52 1.32 3.65 14.59
CA GLY A 52 0.79 2.33 14.95
C GLY A 52 -0.44 1.92 14.13
N SER A 53 -1.36 2.85 13.92
CA SER A 53 -2.53 2.71 13.03
C SER A 53 -2.15 2.34 11.61
N ASP A 54 -1.17 3.03 11.03
CA ASP A 54 -0.70 2.79 9.66
C ASP A 54 -0.03 1.41 9.51
N ILE A 55 0.68 0.97 10.56
CA ILE A 55 1.29 -0.37 10.60
C ILE A 55 0.21 -1.45 10.61
N ASP A 56 -0.87 -1.26 11.37
CA ASP A 56 -1.99 -2.21 11.39
C ASP A 56 -2.70 -2.24 10.03
N LEU A 57 -2.92 -1.10 9.38
CA LEU A 57 -3.41 -1.05 7.99
C LEU A 57 -2.48 -1.79 7.02
N PHE A 58 -1.17 -1.70 7.20
CA PHE A 58 -0.20 -2.43 6.38
C PHE A 58 -0.26 -3.94 6.64
N ARG A 59 -0.48 -4.37 7.89
CA ARG A 59 -0.69 -5.79 8.22
C ARG A 59 -1.95 -6.34 7.54
N GLU A 60 -3.01 -5.55 7.46
CA GLU A 60 -4.21 -5.91 6.69
C GLU A 60 -3.93 -6.01 5.18
N ALA A 61 -3.07 -5.15 4.63
CA ALA A 61 -2.62 -5.25 3.24
C ALA A 61 -1.86 -6.57 2.98
N LEU A 62 -0.97 -6.97 3.91
CA LEU A 62 -0.26 -8.25 3.86
C LEU A 62 -1.23 -9.44 3.91
N SER A 63 -2.23 -9.38 4.82
CA SER A 63 -3.29 -10.38 4.94
C SER A 63 -4.11 -10.50 3.65
N CYS A 64 -4.51 -9.38 3.04
CA CYS A 64 -5.22 -9.37 1.75
C CYS A 64 -4.42 -10.10 0.67
N TYR A 65 -3.12 -9.80 0.56
CA TYR A 65 -2.26 -10.44 -0.43
C TYR A 65 -2.08 -11.94 -0.17
N GLN A 66 -1.89 -12.35 1.09
CA GLN A 66 -1.77 -13.77 1.46
C GLN A 66 -2.96 -14.59 0.94
N ASN A 67 -4.16 -14.01 1.06
CA ASN A 67 -5.43 -14.60 0.67
C ASN A 67 -5.77 -14.44 -0.81
N GLY A 68 -4.87 -13.90 -1.64
CA GLY A 68 -5.09 -13.70 -3.08
C GLY A 68 -5.97 -12.48 -3.42
N ALA A 69 -6.34 -11.66 -2.43
CA ALA A 69 -7.10 -10.43 -2.63
C ALA A 69 -6.19 -9.28 -3.10
N PHE A 70 -5.56 -9.44 -4.27
CA PHE A 70 -4.51 -8.56 -4.79
C PHE A 70 -4.94 -7.11 -4.97
N MET A 71 -6.17 -6.89 -5.46
CA MET A 71 -6.73 -5.55 -5.56
C MET A 71 -6.90 -4.89 -4.19
N ALA A 72 -7.43 -5.62 -3.20
CA ALA A 72 -7.57 -5.11 -1.84
C ALA A 72 -6.21 -4.79 -1.23
N ALA A 73 -5.20 -5.64 -1.44
CA ALA A 73 -3.83 -5.37 -1.01
C ALA A 73 -3.27 -4.06 -1.60
N ILE A 74 -3.44 -3.84 -2.91
CA ILE A 74 -3.04 -2.59 -3.57
C ILE A 74 -3.81 -1.38 -3.02
N LEU A 75 -5.11 -1.53 -2.80
CA LEU A 75 -5.95 -0.47 -2.24
C LEU A 75 -5.41 -0.05 -0.86
N MET A 76 -5.20 -1.02 0.01
CA MET A 76 -4.68 -0.82 1.37
C MET A 76 -3.29 -0.21 1.35
N CYS A 77 -2.37 -0.64 0.47
CA CYS A 77 -1.06 -0.02 0.31
C CYS A 77 -1.14 1.49 0.04
N GLY A 78 -2.06 1.92 -0.82
CA GLY A 78 -2.27 3.33 -1.08
C GLY A 78 -2.85 4.08 0.12
N VAL A 79 -3.76 3.47 0.88
CA VAL A 79 -4.34 4.04 2.11
C VAL A 79 -3.28 4.20 3.19
N VAL A 80 -2.43 3.18 3.41
CA VAL A 80 -1.29 3.22 4.35
C VAL A 80 -0.41 4.43 4.09
N LEU A 81 0.02 4.66 2.84
CA LEU A 81 0.89 5.79 2.53
C LEU A 81 0.20 7.15 2.68
N GLU A 82 -1.10 7.23 2.39
CA GLU A 82 -1.84 8.48 2.59
C GLU A 82 -1.99 8.80 4.08
N SER A 83 -2.48 7.83 4.86
CA SER A 83 -2.67 7.92 6.31
C SER A 83 -1.35 8.27 7.02
N LEU A 84 -0.28 7.55 6.71
CA LEU A 84 1.05 7.80 7.26
C LEU A 84 1.55 9.21 7.00
N LEU A 85 1.27 9.78 5.83
CA LEU A 85 1.65 11.16 5.54
C LEU A 85 0.85 12.17 6.33
N TYR A 86 -0.44 11.92 6.59
CA TYR A 86 -1.23 12.75 7.50
C TYR A 86 -0.64 12.68 8.91
N ASP A 87 -0.46 11.48 9.45
CA ASP A 87 -0.04 11.25 10.83
C ASP A 87 1.36 11.83 11.09
N LEU A 88 2.33 11.57 10.20
CA LEU A 88 3.68 12.12 10.32
C LEU A 88 3.74 13.64 10.14
N THR A 89 2.99 14.20 9.18
CA THR A 89 2.97 15.66 8.98
C THR A 89 2.31 16.34 10.18
N SER A 90 1.23 15.77 10.71
CA SER A 90 0.54 16.24 11.90
C SER A 90 1.43 16.18 13.14
N ALA A 91 2.19 15.10 13.32
CA ALA A 91 3.13 14.96 14.43
C ALA A 91 4.28 15.97 14.36
N ILE A 92 4.87 16.19 13.17
CA ILE A 92 5.99 17.14 13.00
C ILE A 92 5.55 18.59 13.21
N LYS A 93 4.31 18.93 12.83
CA LYS A 93 3.75 20.27 13.05
C LYS A 93 3.19 20.47 14.46
N GLY A 94 2.83 19.37 15.13
CA GLY A 94 2.37 19.35 16.49
C GLY A 94 3.51 19.42 17.50
N LYS A 95 3.30 18.79 18.65
CA LYS A 95 4.27 18.74 19.75
C LYS A 95 4.62 17.30 20.09
N VAL A 96 5.90 16.97 19.95
CA VAL A 96 6.43 15.63 20.27
C VAL A 96 7.50 15.76 21.34
N MET A 97 7.44 14.88 22.34
CA MET A 97 8.45 14.80 23.40
C MET A 97 9.26 13.52 23.23
N CYS A 98 10.58 13.68 23.08
CA CYS A 98 11.54 12.59 23.06
C CYS A 98 12.34 12.53 24.37
N ASP A 99 12.79 11.34 24.76
CA ASP A 99 13.78 11.19 25.83
C ASP A 99 15.22 11.37 25.31
N ARG A 100 16.22 11.25 26.20
CA ARG A 100 17.65 11.40 25.85
C ARG A 100 18.16 10.33 24.87
N GLN A 101 17.45 9.22 24.72
CA GLN A 101 17.76 8.14 23.79
C GLN A 101 17.04 8.32 22.43
N GLY A 102 16.23 9.39 22.30
CA GLY A 102 15.43 9.67 21.12
C GLY A 102 14.16 8.84 21.04
N ARG A 103 13.68 8.26 22.15
CA ARG A 103 12.41 7.53 22.18
C ARG A 103 11.27 8.51 22.42
N ILE A 104 10.22 8.41 21.61
CA ILE A 104 9.04 9.24 21.74
C ILE A 104 8.17 8.67 22.86
N TRP A 105 7.74 9.53 23.79
CA TRP A 105 6.88 9.12 24.91
C TRP A 105 5.59 9.95 25.03
N SER A 106 5.49 11.07 24.30
CA SER A 106 4.26 11.86 24.21
C SER A 106 4.16 12.53 22.85
N VAL A 107 2.94 12.56 22.30
CA VAL A 107 2.62 13.15 20.99
C VAL A 107 1.31 13.92 21.11
N GLU A 108 1.32 15.17 20.69
CA GLU A 108 0.14 16.01 20.47
C GLU A 108 0.12 16.40 18.99
N LEU A 109 -0.88 15.88 18.26
CA LEU A 109 -1.00 16.01 16.82
C LEU A 109 -1.62 17.36 16.43
N ASP A 110 -1.09 18.02 15.39
CA ASP A 110 -1.74 19.18 14.78
C ASP A 110 -2.97 18.71 13.97
N ASN A 111 -4.14 18.80 14.60
CA ASN A 111 -5.40 18.35 14.00
C ASN A 111 -5.81 19.13 12.74
N THR A 112 -5.23 20.32 12.51
CA THR A 112 -5.56 21.11 11.31
C THR A 112 -5.11 20.41 10.03
N VAL A 113 -4.10 19.53 10.11
CA VAL A 113 -3.58 18.76 8.98
C VAL A 113 -4.65 17.81 8.41
N TYR A 114 -5.49 17.20 9.24
CA TYR A 114 -6.54 16.26 8.79
C TYR A 114 -7.68 16.94 8.01
N ASN A 115 -7.83 18.26 8.13
CA ASN A 115 -8.79 19.02 7.33
C ASN A 115 -8.27 19.36 5.92
N LEU A 116 -6.99 19.07 5.64
CA LEU A 116 -6.37 19.36 4.36
C LEU A 116 -6.73 18.29 3.33
N LYS A 117 -6.93 18.71 2.09
CA LYS A 117 -6.92 17.80 0.95
C LYS A 117 -5.51 17.20 0.81
N PHE A 118 -5.43 15.93 0.41
CA PHE A 118 -4.14 15.23 0.34
C PHE A 118 -3.06 15.95 -0.49
N GLY A 119 -3.42 16.62 -1.59
CA GLY A 119 -2.46 17.43 -2.36
C GLY A 119 -1.79 18.52 -1.53
N ARG A 120 -2.53 19.15 -0.60
CA ARG A 120 -1.97 20.12 0.35
C ARG A 120 -1.12 19.46 1.43
N VAL A 121 -1.45 18.24 1.87
CA VAL A 121 -0.60 17.47 2.79
C VAL A 121 0.77 17.19 2.16
N ILE A 122 0.82 16.83 0.87
CA ILE A 122 2.07 16.65 0.13
C ILE A 122 2.89 17.96 0.10
N GLU A 123 2.24 19.10 -0.12
CA GLU A 123 2.91 20.40 -0.06
C GLU A 123 3.47 20.71 1.34
N GLU A 124 2.69 20.47 2.39
CA GLU A 124 3.13 20.65 3.78
C GLU A 124 4.29 19.70 4.13
N ALA A 125 4.19 18.42 3.77
CA ALA A 125 5.25 17.42 3.97
C ALA A 125 6.57 17.80 3.28
N LYS A 126 6.50 18.48 2.12
CA LYS A 126 7.69 19.04 1.46
C LYS A 126 8.26 20.24 2.20
N LYS A 127 7.40 21.15 2.69
CA LYS A 127 7.83 22.35 3.43
C LYS A 127 8.61 21.96 4.69
N ILE A 128 8.14 20.94 5.42
CA ILE A 128 8.83 20.39 6.60
C ILE A 128 9.97 19.42 6.25
N LYS A 129 10.31 19.28 4.96
CA LYS A 129 11.39 18.42 4.43
C LYS A 129 11.23 16.92 4.75
N LEU A 130 10.04 16.48 5.14
CA LEU A 130 9.71 15.06 5.33
C LEU A 130 9.81 14.30 4.01
N ILE A 131 9.34 14.91 2.91
CA ILE A 131 9.44 14.33 1.56
C ILE A 131 10.10 15.30 0.58
N ASN A 132 10.63 14.74 -0.51
CA ASN A 132 11.11 15.49 -1.67
C ASN A 132 10.42 14.98 -2.94
N GLY A 133 10.67 15.62 -4.09
CA GLY A 133 10.03 15.23 -5.36
C GLY A 133 10.27 13.77 -5.76
N LYS A 134 11.43 13.20 -5.43
CA LYS A 134 11.74 11.79 -5.71
C LYS A 134 10.89 10.84 -4.85
N LEU A 135 10.71 11.14 -3.56
CA LEU A 135 9.89 10.31 -2.66
C LEU A 135 8.41 10.48 -2.97
N GLU A 136 7.96 11.70 -3.28
CA GLU A 136 6.61 11.97 -3.77
C GLU A 136 6.30 11.16 -5.04
N ALA A 137 7.20 11.11 -6.02
CA ALA A 137 7.00 10.31 -7.21
C ALA A 137 6.75 8.83 -6.87
N LYS A 138 7.53 8.26 -5.94
CA LYS A 138 7.33 6.88 -5.47
C LYS A 138 5.99 6.68 -4.74
N ILE A 139 5.57 7.66 -3.94
CA ILE A 139 4.25 7.63 -3.28
C ILE A 139 3.15 7.67 -4.34
N ASN A 140 3.27 8.57 -5.32
CA ASN A 140 2.32 8.71 -6.41
C ASN A 140 2.24 7.47 -7.31
N ASP A 141 3.32 6.71 -7.49
CA ASP A 141 3.27 5.41 -8.18
C ASP A 141 2.27 4.46 -7.52
N VAL A 142 2.34 4.31 -6.19
CA VAL A 142 1.45 3.44 -5.43
C VAL A 142 0.03 3.99 -5.43
N ARG A 143 -0.14 5.31 -5.26
CA ARG A 143 -1.47 5.96 -5.32
C ARG A 143 -2.12 5.85 -6.69
N ASN A 144 -1.35 5.95 -7.77
CA ASN A 144 -1.87 5.77 -9.12
C ASN A 144 -2.37 4.35 -9.32
N LEU A 145 -1.61 3.35 -8.85
CA LEU A 145 -2.05 1.95 -8.88
C LEU A 145 -3.31 1.73 -8.05
N ARG A 146 -3.39 2.31 -6.84
CA ARG A 146 -4.60 2.35 -6.02
C ARG A 146 -5.79 2.92 -6.78
N ASN A 147 -5.64 4.08 -7.40
CA ASN A 147 -6.71 4.74 -8.15
C ASN A 147 -7.17 3.93 -9.36
N ILE A 148 -6.25 3.22 -10.02
CA ILE A 148 -6.60 2.28 -11.10
C ILE A 148 -7.53 1.18 -10.56
N VAL A 149 -7.17 0.58 -9.42
CA VAL A 149 -7.95 -0.49 -8.78
C VAL A 149 -9.28 0.04 -8.22
N ALA A 150 -9.30 1.19 -7.56
CA ALA A 150 -10.50 1.78 -6.95
C ALA A 150 -11.58 2.11 -8.01
N HIS A 151 -11.15 2.56 -9.19
CA HIS A 151 -12.05 2.88 -10.30
C HIS A 151 -12.19 1.72 -11.28
N TYR A 152 -11.80 0.50 -10.91
CA TYR A 152 -11.79 -0.66 -11.79
C TYR A 152 -13.17 -0.91 -12.41
N ALA A 153 -14.22 -1.05 -11.60
CA ALA A 153 -15.58 -1.33 -12.08
C ALA A 153 -16.09 -0.25 -13.05
N GLN A 154 -15.79 1.02 -12.78
CA GLN A 154 -16.19 2.13 -13.65
C GLN A 154 -15.44 2.11 -14.99
N ARG A 155 -14.13 1.84 -14.97
CA ARG A 155 -13.31 1.71 -16.19
C ARG A 155 -13.75 0.53 -17.02
N LEU A 156 -13.96 -0.62 -16.36
CA LEU A 156 -14.46 -1.82 -16.98
C LEU A 156 -15.81 -1.55 -17.67
N ARG A 157 -16.74 -0.87 -17.00
CA ARG A 157 -18.04 -0.49 -17.58
C ARG A 157 -17.93 0.42 -18.81
N LYS A 158 -17.03 1.41 -18.78
CA LYS A 158 -16.76 2.30 -19.93
C LYS A 158 -16.18 1.53 -21.11
N GLU A 159 -15.23 0.63 -20.87
CA GLU A 159 -14.64 -0.17 -21.94
C GLU A 159 -15.66 -1.17 -22.49
N LEU A 160 -16.41 -1.88 -21.63
CA LEU A 160 -17.54 -2.75 -22.01
C LEU A 160 -18.53 -2.04 -22.93
N SER A 161 -18.89 -0.79 -22.61
CA SER A 161 -19.84 -0.02 -23.43
C SER A 161 -19.36 0.27 -24.87
N LYS A 162 -18.04 0.21 -25.11
CA LYS A 162 -17.42 0.41 -26.43
C LYS A 162 -17.25 -0.90 -27.21
N THR A 163 -17.23 -2.05 -26.52
CA THR A 163 -16.89 -3.36 -27.11
C THR A 163 -18.10 -4.28 -27.31
N LEU A 164 -19.32 -3.80 -27.03
CA LEU A 164 -20.57 -4.56 -27.06
C LEU A 164 -20.92 -5.22 -28.41
N ASP A 165 -20.18 -4.98 -29.48
CA ASP A 165 -20.31 -5.70 -30.76
C ASP A 165 -19.53 -7.04 -30.85
N ARG A 166 -18.70 -7.40 -29.87
CA ARG A 166 -17.80 -8.58 -29.97
C ARG A 166 -17.68 -9.39 -28.68
N SER A 167 -18.63 -10.31 -28.47
CA SER A 167 -18.76 -11.14 -27.26
C SER A 167 -17.50 -11.93 -26.85
N LYS A 168 -16.69 -12.41 -27.81
CA LYS A 168 -15.45 -13.17 -27.52
C LYS A 168 -14.23 -12.30 -27.18
N GLU A 169 -14.16 -11.06 -27.65
CA GLU A 169 -13.08 -10.12 -27.25
C GLU A 169 -13.28 -9.63 -25.81
N LEU A 170 -14.53 -9.66 -25.33
CA LEU A 170 -14.94 -9.22 -24.00
C LEU A 170 -14.36 -10.10 -22.87
N GLU A 171 -14.45 -11.43 -22.99
CA GLU A 171 -13.87 -12.37 -22.03
C GLU A 171 -12.34 -12.24 -21.95
N LEU A 172 -11.69 -12.06 -23.10
CA LEU A 172 -10.24 -11.85 -23.18
C LEU A 172 -9.80 -10.51 -22.57
N LEU A 173 -10.60 -9.44 -22.69
CA LEU A 173 -10.32 -8.13 -22.10
C LEU A 173 -10.47 -8.13 -20.58
N VAL A 174 -11.51 -8.76 -20.06
CA VAL A 174 -11.73 -8.95 -18.62
C VAL A 174 -10.60 -9.79 -18.00
N ALA A 175 -10.21 -10.88 -18.68
CA ALA A 175 -9.14 -11.77 -18.23
C ALA A 175 -7.73 -11.16 -18.33
N ARG A 176 -7.42 -10.33 -19.34
CA ARG A 176 -6.05 -9.84 -19.59
C ARG A 176 -5.71 -8.44 -19.07
N LYS A 177 -6.70 -7.57 -18.79
CA LYS A 177 -6.41 -6.15 -18.49
C LYS A 177 -7.04 -5.62 -17.20
N GLY A 178 -7.88 -6.42 -16.54
CA GLY A 178 -8.69 -5.91 -15.44
C GLY A 178 -8.18 -6.22 -14.04
N TRP A 179 -7.55 -7.38 -13.85
CA TRP A 179 -7.21 -7.86 -12.52
C TRP A 179 -5.76 -7.56 -12.17
N ALA A 180 -5.54 -7.03 -10.97
CA ALA A 180 -4.19 -6.88 -10.44
C ALA A 180 -3.57 -8.26 -10.27
N SER A 181 -2.40 -8.46 -10.88
CA SER A 181 -1.63 -9.69 -10.73
C SER A 181 -1.00 -9.79 -9.34
N ASP A 182 -0.66 -11.03 -8.96
CA ASP A 182 0.16 -11.34 -7.78
C ASP A 182 1.44 -10.48 -7.74
N ARG A 183 2.13 -10.36 -8.88
CA ARG A 183 3.34 -9.54 -9.00
C ARG A 183 3.09 -8.05 -8.75
N GLU A 184 2.01 -7.49 -9.28
CA GLU A 184 1.66 -6.08 -9.07
C GLU A 184 1.32 -5.79 -7.61
N ALA A 185 0.56 -6.66 -6.96
CA ALA A 185 0.24 -6.51 -5.56
C ALA A 185 1.47 -6.65 -4.66
N TYR A 186 2.35 -7.61 -4.94
CA TYR A 186 3.62 -7.73 -4.22
C TYR A 186 4.49 -6.49 -4.40
N ASN A 187 4.63 -5.99 -5.62
CA ASN A 187 5.39 -4.77 -5.89
C ASN A 187 4.82 -3.57 -5.13
N ALA A 188 3.49 -3.47 -4.98
CA ALA A 188 2.85 -2.43 -4.19
C ALA A 188 3.20 -2.56 -2.70
N LEU A 189 3.15 -3.78 -2.13
CA LEU A 189 3.54 -4.04 -0.74
C LEU A 189 5.00 -3.69 -0.49
N GLU A 190 5.89 -4.17 -1.36
CA GLU A 190 7.32 -3.94 -1.22
C GLU A 190 7.68 -2.45 -1.34
N LYS A 191 7.10 -1.74 -2.31
CA LYS A 191 7.25 -0.28 -2.44
C LYS A 191 6.73 0.44 -1.20
N THR A 192 5.56 0.04 -0.70
CA THR A 192 4.93 0.65 0.48
C THR A 192 5.81 0.47 1.71
N ALA A 193 6.34 -0.74 1.96
CA ALA A 193 7.27 -1.00 3.06
C ALA A 193 8.54 -0.14 2.95
N LYS A 194 9.15 -0.06 1.76
CA LYS A 194 10.35 0.75 1.50
C LYS A 194 10.10 2.24 1.73
N ILE A 195 8.97 2.78 1.23
CA ILE A 195 8.59 4.18 1.41
C ILE A 195 8.32 4.47 2.89
N THR A 196 7.54 3.61 3.55
CA THR A 196 7.21 3.74 4.98
C THR A 196 8.47 3.79 5.82
N ARG A 197 9.42 2.86 5.61
CA ARG A 197 10.72 2.89 6.30
C ARG A 197 11.45 4.22 6.12
N ILE A 198 11.54 4.72 4.88
CA ILE A 198 12.20 6.01 4.61
C ILE A 198 11.51 7.15 5.36
N LEU A 199 10.17 7.14 5.41
CA LEU A 199 9.39 8.16 6.12
C LEU A 199 9.59 8.08 7.63
N ILE A 200 9.61 6.88 8.21
CA ILE A 200 9.91 6.65 9.63
C ILE A 200 11.28 7.21 10.00
N GLU A 201 12.33 6.84 9.24
CA GLU A 201 13.70 7.29 9.50
C GLU A 201 13.82 8.82 9.41
N LYS A 202 13.20 9.42 8.39
CA LYS A 202 13.20 10.88 8.21
C LYS A 202 12.41 11.62 9.28
N ALA A 203 11.20 11.16 9.58
CA ALA A 203 10.36 11.80 10.59
C ALA A 203 11.01 11.73 11.97
N HIS A 204 11.57 10.58 12.34
CA HIS A 204 12.30 10.43 13.60
C HIS A 204 13.45 11.42 13.73
N SER A 205 14.27 11.56 12.68
CA SER A 205 15.35 12.55 12.63
C SER A 205 14.82 13.98 12.82
N ILE A 206 13.74 14.35 12.10
CA ILE A 206 13.14 15.69 12.25
C ILE A 206 12.64 15.93 13.69
N LEU A 207 11.96 14.96 14.29
CA LEU A 207 11.32 15.11 15.59
C LEU A 207 12.34 15.13 16.74
N CYS A 208 13.27 14.18 16.78
CA CYS A 208 14.12 13.99 17.95
C CYS A 208 15.55 14.54 17.79
N GLU A 209 16.06 14.74 16.57
CA GLU A 209 17.39 15.35 16.38
C GLU A 209 17.34 16.89 16.32
N SER A 210 16.15 17.48 16.11
CA SER A 210 15.93 18.93 16.25
C SER A 210 15.70 19.39 17.69
N SER A 211 15.62 18.44 18.63
CA SER A 211 15.28 18.67 20.05
C SER A 211 16.50 18.70 20.98
N ILE A 212 17.71 18.63 20.43
CA ILE A 212 19.01 18.73 21.13
C ILE A 212 19.72 19.99 20.62
#